data_AF-A0A3D0GL28-F1
#
_entry.id   AF-A0A3D0GL28-F1
#
_cell.length_a   1.000
_cell.length_b   1.000
_cell.length_c   1.000
_cell.angle_alpha   90.00
_cell.angle_beta   90.00
_cell.angle_gamma   90.00
#
_symmetry.space_group_name_H-M   'P 1'
#
loop_
_entity.id
_entity.type
_entity.pdbx_description
1 polymer ?
#
loop_
_entity_poly.entity_id
_entity_poly.type
_entity_poly.pdbx_seq_one_letter_code
_entity_poly.pdbx_strand_id
1 'polypeptide(L)'
;DPFEQSFFLLVHLSYLQAFEDVNKRTSRLSCNIPFIKENLCPLSFTDVSRDDYNAALLAIYEKNNVDPMLEFYAWAYLRSCEQYGVVKKSLGEIDVFRIQYRRQRKEVMGLVVVNGLHDQLAEGYIEDFCRQNGIAETAKFTAMTLTDLSTLHAGAIIGLGITEAQFEAWLSCKP
;
A
#
# COMPACT_ATOMS: atom_id res chain seq x y z
N ASP A 1 -10.84 18.56 12.72
CA ASP A 1 -11.30 18.11 11.41
C ASP A 1 -10.09 17.66 10.53
N PRO A 2 -10.16 16.59 9.72
CA PRO A 2 -9.04 16.15 8.86
C PRO A 2 -8.64 17.14 7.76
N PHE A 3 -9.59 17.90 7.20
CA PHE A 3 -9.35 18.93 6.19
C PHE A 3 -8.61 20.12 6.81
N GLU A 4 -9.05 20.58 7.98
CA GLU A 4 -8.35 21.65 8.71
C GLU A 4 -6.92 21.24 9.06
N GLN A 5 -6.72 20.02 9.56
CA GLN A 5 -5.37 19.50 9.86
C GLN A 5 -4.51 19.40 8.59
N SER A 6 -5.08 18.91 7.48
CA SER A 6 -4.38 18.84 6.20
C SER A 6 -3.96 20.24 5.73
N PHE A 7 -4.89 21.19 5.74
CA PHE A 7 -4.63 22.56 5.30
C PHE A 7 -3.60 23.26 6.19
N PHE A 8 -3.71 23.06 7.51
CA PHE A 8 -2.73 23.54 8.48
C PHE A 8 -1.32 23.04 8.16
N LEU A 9 -1.15 21.74 7.92
CA LEU A 9 0.15 21.16 7.55
C LEU A 9 0.66 21.74 6.23
N LEU A 10 -0.21 21.87 5.21
CA LEU A 10 0.14 22.40 3.91
C LEU A 10 0.69 23.84 3.98
N VAL A 11 0.03 24.70 4.76
CA VAL A 11 0.38 26.11 4.91
C VAL A 11 1.60 26.26 5.81
N HIS A 12 1.55 25.74 7.03
CA HIS A 12 2.53 26.07 8.05
C HIS A 12 3.87 25.37 7.85
N LEU A 13 3.91 24.13 7.34
CA LEU A 13 5.20 23.50 7.03
C LEU A 13 5.88 24.14 5.81
N SER A 14 5.08 24.65 4.85
CA SER A 14 5.62 25.45 3.76
C SER A 14 6.20 26.77 4.28
N TYR A 15 5.50 27.43 5.21
CA TYR A 15 5.92 28.72 5.76
C TYR A 15 7.12 28.64 6.71
N LEU A 16 7.14 27.66 7.60
CA LEU A 16 8.15 27.52 8.66
C LEU A 16 9.58 27.33 8.12
N GLN A 17 9.72 26.69 6.96
CA GLN A 17 11.03 26.36 6.36
C GLN A 17 11.98 25.64 7.35
N ALA A 18 11.48 24.62 8.04
CA ALA A 18 12.21 23.90 9.08
C ALA A 18 13.44 23.11 8.59
N PHE A 19 13.49 22.79 7.30
CA PHE A 19 14.56 22.01 6.69
C PHE A 19 15.42 22.87 5.75
N GLU A 20 16.67 22.49 5.53
CA GLU A 20 17.57 23.17 4.58
C GLU A 20 17.05 23.12 3.13
N ASP A 21 16.45 21.99 2.73
CA ASP A 21 15.74 21.84 1.45
C ASP A 21 14.44 21.02 1.68
N VAL A 22 13.62 20.88 0.64
CA VAL A 22 12.50 19.93 0.56
C VAL A 22 11.24 20.35 1.32
N ASN A 23 11.22 21.50 2.03
CA ASN A 23 10.05 21.96 2.80
C ASN A 23 8.71 21.90 2.03
N LYS A 24 8.67 22.40 0.79
CA LYS A 24 7.45 22.37 -0.05
C LYS A 24 7.03 20.96 -0.45
N ARG A 25 7.98 20.03 -0.62
CA ARG A 25 7.68 18.62 -0.89
C ARG A 25 7.18 17.93 0.38
N THR A 26 7.85 18.15 1.51
CA THR A 26 7.45 17.62 2.82
C THR A 26 6.05 18.09 3.20
N SER A 27 5.75 19.37 2.99
CA SER A 27 4.43 19.95 3.24
C SER A 27 3.32 19.27 2.42
N ARG A 28 3.50 19.17 1.10
CA ARG A 28 2.53 18.49 0.21
C ARG A 28 2.32 17.00 0.50
N LEU A 29 3.35 16.32 1.02
CA LEU A 29 3.22 14.92 1.43
C LEU A 29 2.54 14.78 2.79
N SER A 30 2.95 15.58 3.76
CA SER A 30 2.44 15.53 5.14
C SER A 30 0.98 15.98 5.25
N CYS A 31 0.51 16.88 4.38
CA CYS A 31 -0.90 17.28 4.37
C CYS A 31 -1.85 16.09 4.11
N ASN A 32 -1.36 14.98 3.55
CA ASN A 32 -2.16 13.76 3.37
C ASN A 32 -2.24 12.84 4.60
N ILE A 33 -1.47 13.08 5.66
CA ILE A 33 -1.48 12.23 6.86
C ILE A 33 -2.88 12.16 7.50
N PRO A 34 -3.60 13.28 7.73
CA PRO A 34 -4.94 13.23 8.31
C PRO A 34 -5.93 12.46 7.42
N PHE A 35 -5.83 12.59 6.10
CA PHE A 35 -6.68 11.86 5.16
C PHE A 35 -6.44 10.36 5.21
N ILE A 36 -5.18 9.93 5.23
CA ILE A 36 -4.85 8.50 5.31
C ILE A 36 -5.34 7.91 6.63
N LYS A 37 -5.18 8.61 7.76
CA LYS A 37 -5.62 8.13 9.07
C LYS A 37 -7.13 7.90 9.14
N GLU A 38 -7.91 8.75 8.46
CA GLU A 38 -9.38 8.65 8.41
C GLU A 38 -9.89 7.93 7.15
N ASN A 39 -9.00 7.25 6.40
CA ASN A 39 -9.33 6.53 5.17
C ASN A 39 -10.07 7.37 4.11
N LEU A 40 -9.70 8.66 4.00
CA LEU A 40 -10.19 9.58 2.99
C LEU A 40 -9.28 9.60 1.75
N CYS A 41 -9.83 10.09 0.64
CA CYS A 41 -9.05 10.28 -0.58
C CYS A 41 -7.87 11.23 -0.31
N PRO A 42 -6.62 10.85 -0.66
CA PRO A 42 -5.50 11.76 -0.55
C PRO A 42 -5.55 12.84 -1.64
N LEU A 43 -5.03 14.02 -1.31
CA LEU A 43 -4.79 15.12 -2.22
C LEU A 43 -3.61 14.81 -3.15
N SER A 44 -3.84 14.95 -4.45
CA SER A 44 -2.84 14.89 -5.50
C SER A 44 -2.52 16.28 -6.03
N PHE A 45 -1.24 16.51 -6.35
CA PHE A 45 -0.74 17.72 -6.99
C PHE A 45 -0.30 17.46 -8.45
N THR A 46 -0.79 16.40 -9.09
CA THR A 46 -0.42 16.05 -10.48
C THR A 46 -1.05 16.99 -11.50
N ASP A 47 -2.31 17.36 -11.30
CA ASP A 47 -3.12 18.12 -12.25
C ASP A 47 -3.21 19.62 -11.91
N VAL A 48 -2.39 20.06 -10.96
CA VAL A 48 -2.42 21.45 -10.48
C VAL A 48 -1.42 22.30 -11.23
N SER A 49 -1.80 23.53 -11.54
CA SER A 49 -0.89 24.53 -12.10
C SER A 49 0.20 24.86 -11.09
N ARG A 50 1.47 24.73 -11.52
CA ARG A 50 2.61 25.11 -10.70
C ARG A 50 2.63 26.61 -10.41
N ASP A 51 2.20 27.42 -11.38
CA ASP A 51 2.19 28.88 -11.26
C ASP A 51 1.12 29.32 -10.27
N ASP A 52 -0.08 28.71 -10.31
CA ASP A 52 -1.16 29.00 -9.36
C ASP A 52 -0.76 28.61 -7.95
N TYR A 53 -0.15 27.42 -7.77
CA TYR A 53 0.36 27.00 -6.47
C TYR A 53 1.41 27.98 -5.92
N ASN A 54 2.35 28.41 -6.76
CA ASN A 54 3.38 29.37 -6.35
C ASN A 54 2.77 30.73 -6.00
N ALA A 55 1.80 31.22 -6.77
CA ALA A 55 1.10 32.48 -6.51
C ALA A 55 0.32 32.43 -5.18
N ALA A 56 -0.40 31.32 -4.94
CA ALA A 56 -1.09 31.09 -3.67
C ALA A 56 -0.12 31.03 -2.48
N LEU A 57 1.05 30.41 -2.67
CA LEU A 57 2.08 30.34 -1.64
C LEU A 57 2.71 31.72 -1.35
N LEU A 58 2.94 32.54 -2.38
CA LEU A 58 3.42 33.92 -2.22
C LEU A 58 2.42 34.79 -1.45
N ALA A 59 1.11 34.60 -1.67
CA ALA A 59 0.08 35.31 -0.90
C ALA A 59 0.18 35.01 0.60
N ILE A 60 0.50 33.77 0.97
CA ILE A 60 0.77 33.40 2.37
C ILE A 60 2.06 34.09 2.84
N TYR A 61 3.15 33.96 2.09
CA TYR A 61 4.48 34.38 2.51
C TYR A 61 4.61 35.90 2.68
N GLU A 62 4.03 36.65 1.74
CA GLU A 62 4.24 38.11 1.66
C GLU A 62 3.09 38.89 2.27
N LYS A 63 1.87 38.33 2.27
CA LYS A 63 0.66 39.05 2.66
C LYS A 63 -0.07 38.41 3.84
N ASN A 64 0.43 37.29 4.36
CA ASN A 64 -0.23 36.50 5.40
C ASN A 64 -1.70 36.18 5.03
N ASN A 65 -2.00 36.06 3.74
CA ASN A 65 -3.33 35.79 3.22
C ASN A 65 -3.41 34.33 2.77
N VAL A 66 -4.23 33.55 3.47
CA VAL A 66 -4.43 32.11 3.19
C VAL A 66 -5.51 31.84 2.16
N ASP A 67 -6.37 32.81 1.85
CA ASP A 67 -7.55 32.62 1.00
C ASP A 67 -7.19 32.03 -0.38
N PRO A 68 -6.16 32.51 -1.10
CA PRO A 68 -5.79 31.93 -2.39
C PRO A 68 -5.35 30.47 -2.30
N MET A 69 -4.66 30.10 -1.22
CA MET A 69 -4.27 28.72 -0.99
C MET A 69 -5.45 27.86 -0.60
N LEU A 70 -6.43 28.40 0.14
CA LEU A 70 -7.66 27.70 0.50
C LEU A 70 -8.49 27.37 -0.73
N GLU A 71 -8.68 28.33 -1.64
CA GLU A 71 -9.37 28.12 -2.92
C GLU A 71 -8.65 27.08 -3.78
N PHE A 72 -7.33 27.23 -3.95
CA PHE A 72 -6.50 26.27 -4.67
C PHE A 72 -6.62 24.86 -4.06
N TYR A 73 -6.53 24.75 -2.73
CA TYR A 73 -6.59 23.49 -2.00
C TYR A 73 -7.93 22.79 -2.19
N ALA A 74 -9.05 23.51 -2.05
CA ALA A 74 -10.38 22.96 -2.25
C ALA A 74 -10.57 22.44 -3.68
N TRP A 75 -10.15 23.22 -4.68
CA TRP A 75 -10.22 22.83 -6.08
C TRP A 75 -9.37 21.58 -6.37
N ALA A 76 -8.12 21.55 -5.89
CA ALA A 76 -7.22 20.44 -6.08
C ALA A 76 -7.74 19.16 -5.40
N TYR A 77 -8.37 19.29 -4.23
CA TYR A 77 -8.95 18.16 -3.52
C TYR A 77 -10.13 17.55 -4.27
N LEU A 78 -11.06 18.37 -4.78
CA LEU A 78 -12.18 17.90 -5.59
C LEU A 78 -11.71 17.11 -6.82
N ARG A 79 -10.71 17.64 -7.55
CA ARG A 79 -10.12 16.93 -8.70
C ARG A 79 -9.44 15.62 -8.30
N SER A 80 -8.76 15.61 -7.16
CA SER A 80 -8.14 14.38 -6.64
C SER A 80 -9.19 13.30 -6.39
N CYS A 81 -10.31 13.65 -5.75
CA CYS A 81 -11.43 12.74 -5.52
C CYS A 81 -12.01 12.17 -6.82
N GLU A 82 -12.16 12.99 -7.87
CA GLU A 82 -12.62 12.53 -9.19
C GLU A 82 -11.65 11.52 -9.82
N GLN A 83 -10.35 11.83 -9.81
CA GLN A 83 -9.32 10.94 -10.34
C GLN A 83 -9.28 9.61 -9.59
N TYR A 84 -9.29 9.65 -8.27
CA TYR A 84 -9.33 8.43 -7.45
C TYR A 84 -10.60 7.62 -7.68
N GLY A 85 -11.73 8.28 -7.94
CA GLY A 85 -12.97 7.61 -8.34
C GLY A 85 -12.83 6.81 -9.64
N VAL A 86 -12.10 7.34 -10.62
CA VAL A 86 -11.80 6.64 -11.89
C VAL A 86 -10.80 5.51 -11.67
N VAL A 87 -9.71 5.78 -10.93
CA VAL A 87 -8.66 4.79 -10.64
C VAL A 87 -9.26 3.60 -9.88
N LYS A 88 -10.09 3.83 -8.86
CA LYS A 88 -10.77 2.76 -8.11
C LYS A 88 -11.65 1.88 -8.99
N LYS A 89 -12.26 2.41 -10.05
CA LYS A 89 -13.04 1.60 -11.02
C LYS A 89 -12.14 0.77 -11.96
N SER A 90 -10.92 1.22 -12.21
CA SER A 90 -9.94 0.54 -13.05
C SER A 90 -9.09 -0.50 -12.29
N LEU A 91 -8.86 -0.31 -10.99
CA LEU A 91 -8.45 -1.39 -10.11
C LEU A 91 -9.58 -2.41 -10.12
N GLY A 92 -9.33 -3.63 -10.61
CA GLY A 92 -10.28 -4.73 -10.51
C GLY A 92 -10.65 -5.04 -9.06
N GLU A 93 -11.33 -6.15 -8.82
CA GLU A 93 -11.61 -6.56 -7.45
C GLU A 93 -10.30 -6.73 -6.67
N ILE A 94 -10.10 -5.89 -5.65
CA ILE A 94 -9.03 -6.08 -4.68
C ILE A 94 -9.29 -7.44 -4.06
N ASP A 95 -8.35 -8.38 -4.23
CA ASP A 95 -8.46 -9.70 -3.62
C ASP A 95 -8.24 -9.57 -2.10
N VAL A 96 -9.31 -9.18 -1.40
CA VAL A 96 -9.35 -8.98 0.06
C VAL A 96 -8.90 -10.25 0.76
N PHE A 97 -9.28 -11.41 0.23
CA PHE A 97 -8.87 -12.71 0.75
C PHE A 97 -7.36 -12.87 0.68
N ARG A 98 -6.73 -12.46 -0.45
CA ARG A 98 -5.28 -12.47 -0.60
C ARG A 98 -4.57 -11.57 0.42
N ILE A 99 -5.16 -10.44 0.76
CA ILE A 99 -4.60 -9.48 1.73
C ILE A 99 -4.76 -10.01 3.16
N GLN A 100 -5.97 -10.44 3.54
CA GLN A 100 -6.31 -10.94 4.86
C GLN A 100 -5.42 -12.11 5.27
N TYR A 101 -5.18 -13.05 4.36
CA TYR A 101 -4.44 -14.28 4.63
C TYR A 101 -2.97 -14.23 4.17
N ARG A 102 -2.43 -13.05 3.83
CA ARG A 102 -1.06 -12.91 3.32
C ARG A 102 -0.01 -13.55 4.23
N ARG A 103 -0.14 -13.38 5.55
CA ARG A 103 0.83 -13.91 6.51
C ARG A 103 0.75 -15.44 6.60
N GLN A 104 -0.46 -15.95 6.76
CA GLN A 104 -0.76 -17.38 6.85
C GLN A 104 -0.31 -18.13 5.59
N ARG A 105 -0.56 -17.56 4.39
CA ARG A 105 -0.08 -18.15 3.15
C ARG A 105 1.45 -18.24 3.11
N LYS A 106 2.14 -17.16 3.46
CA LYS A 106 3.61 -17.16 3.50
C LYS A 106 4.18 -18.18 4.48
N GLU A 107 3.55 -18.30 5.65
CA GLU A 107 3.94 -19.25 6.69
C GLU A 107 3.81 -20.69 6.21
N VAL A 108 2.64 -21.08 5.69
CA VAL A 108 2.44 -22.45 5.20
C VAL A 108 3.30 -22.76 3.98
N MET A 109 3.55 -21.80 3.09
CA MET A 109 4.50 -21.95 1.99
C MET A 109 5.92 -22.26 2.49
N GLY A 110 6.36 -21.55 3.53
CA GLY A 110 7.61 -21.81 4.25
C GLY A 110 7.70 -23.26 4.73
N LEU A 111 6.65 -23.69 5.45
CA LEU A 111 6.57 -25.03 6.01
C LEU A 111 6.54 -26.13 4.93
N VAL A 112 5.82 -25.91 3.83
CA VAL A 112 5.78 -26.85 2.69
C VAL A 112 7.17 -27.08 2.11
N VAL A 113 7.94 -26.00 1.90
CA VAL A 113 9.30 -26.09 1.34
C VAL A 113 10.26 -26.75 2.33
N VAL A 114 10.24 -26.33 3.61
CA VAL A 114 11.11 -26.90 4.65
C VAL A 114 10.85 -28.39 4.87
N ASN A 115 9.60 -28.84 4.77
CA ASN A 115 9.21 -30.24 4.93
C ASN A 115 9.36 -31.08 3.66
N GLY A 116 9.83 -30.52 2.54
CA GLY A 116 10.04 -31.31 1.32
C GLY A 116 8.73 -31.75 0.64
N LEU A 117 7.60 -31.06 0.85
CA LEU A 117 6.29 -31.55 0.44
C LEU A 117 5.95 -31.14 -1.01
N HIS A 118 5.40 -32.07 -1.78
CA HIS A 118 5.00 -31.87 -3.18
C HIS A 118 3.59 -32.43 -3.45
N ASP A 119 2.97 -31.95 -4.53
CA ASP A 119 1.68 -32.41 -5.05
C ASP A 119 0.61 -32.60 -3.97
N GLN A 120 0.03 -33.80 -3.89
CA GLN A 120 -1.05 -34.14 -2.95
C GLN A 120 -0.63 -34.01 -1.47
N LEU A 121 0.66 -34.22 -1.16
CA LEU A 121 1.17 -34.05 0.20
C LEU A 121 1.22 -32.57 0.60
N ALA A 122 1.60 -31.70 -0.33
CA ALA A 122 1.57 -30.26 -0.11
C ALA A 122 0.12 -29.76 0.02
N GLU A 123 -0.78 -30.23 -0.84
CA GLU A 123 -2.21 -29.90 -0.79
C GLU A 123 -2.84 -30.28 0.55
N GLY A 124 -2.68 -31.55 0.98
CA GLY A 124 -3.21 -32.02 2.26
C GLY A 124 -2.64 -31.26 3.47
N TYR A 125 -1.35 -30.92 3.43
CA TYR A 125 -0.72 -30.11 4.49
C TYR A 125 -1.31 -28.70 4.57
N ILE A 126 -1.60 -28.06 3.43
CA ILE A 126 -2.21 -26.74 3.39
C ILE A 126 -3.66 -26.79 3.90
N GLU A 127 -4.42 -27.83 3.57
CA GLU A 127 -5.77 -28.02 4.11
C GLU A 127 -5.77 -28.23 5.63
N ASP A 128 -4.86 -29.05 6.14
CA ASP A 128 -4.72 -29.27 7.58
C ASP A 128 -4.31 -27.98 8.30
N PHE A 129 -3.42 -27.18 7.70
CA PHE A 129 -3.08 -25.85 8.20
C PHE A 129 -4.30 -24.93 8.26
N CYS A 130 -5.19 -24.98 7.26
CA CYS A 130 -6.45 -24.22 7.28
C CYS A 130 -7.35 -24.63 8.44
N ARG A 131 -7.51 -25.94 8.70
CA ARG A 131 -8.31 -26.45 9.81
C ARG A 131 -7.76 -26.00 11.16
N GLN A 132 -6.44 -26.05 11.34
CA GLN A 132 -5.78 -25.64 12.59
C GLN A 132 -5.89 -24.13 12.83
N ASN A 133 -5.92 -23.32 11.78
CA ASN A 133 -5.98 -21.86 11.87
C ASN A 133 -7.39 -21.28 11.69
N GLY A 134 -8.43 -22.13 11.62
CA GLY A 134 -9.83 -21.68 11.50
C GLY A 134 -10.14 -20.96 10.18
N ILE A 135 -9.50 -21.33 9.08
CA ILE A 135 -9.71 -20.70 7.76
C ILE A 135 -10.91 -21.38 7.06
N ALA A 136 -12.04 -20.69 7.03
CA ALA A 136 -13.31 -21.22 6.51
C ALA A 136 -13.27 -21.57 5.02
N GLU A 137 -12.70 -20.71 4.16
CA GLU A 137 -12.60 -20.95 2.72
C GLU A 137 -11.33 -21.76 2.37
N THR A 138 -11.24 -22.98 2.91
CA THR A 138 -10.05 -23.85 2.75
C THR A 138 -9.69 -24.07 1.27
N ALA A 139 -10.67 -24.44 0.42
CA ALA A 139 -10.41 -24.70 -1.00
C ALA A 139 -9.79 -23.50 -1.74
N LYS A 140 -10.28 -22.28 -1.46
CA LYS A 140 -9.74 -21.06 -2.05
C LYS A 140 -8.33 -20.76 -1.55
N PHE A 141 -8.09 -20.88 -0.25
CA PHE A 141 -6.77 -20.70 0.34
C PHE A 141 -5.75 -21.70 -0.23
N THR A 142 -6.12 -22.98 -0.33
CA THR A 142 -5.28 -24.04 -0.88
C THR A 142 -4.92 -23.75 -2.33
N ALA A 143 -5.91 -23.50 -3.20
CA ALA A 143 -5.67 -23.19 -4.61
C ALA A 143 -4.75 -21.98 -4.82
N MET A 144 -4.95 -20.91 -4.06
CA MET A 144 -4.10 -19.72 -4.12
C MET A 144 -2.67 -20.01 -3.65
N THR A 145 -2.52 -20.78 -2.57
CA THR A 145 -1.21 -21.10 -1.99
C THR A 145 -0.42 -22.03 -2.92
N LEU A 146 -1.06 -23.02 -3.53
CA LEU A 146 -0.45 -23.90 -4.54
C LEU A 146 -0.02 -23.11 -5.78
N THR A 147 -0.83 -22.14 -6.22
CA THR A 147 -0.45 -21.25 -7.32
C THR A 147 0.78 -20.40 -6.95
N ASP A 148 0.80 -19.83 -5.74
CA ASP A 148 1.94 -19.06 -5.22
C ASP A 148 3.21 -19.94 -5.12
N LEU A 149 3.10 -21.21 -4.70
CA LEU A 149 4.21 -22.17 -4.66
C LEU A 149 4.73 -22.54 -6.06
N SER A 150 3.84 -22.68 -7.04
CA SER A 150 4.21 -23.04 -8.42
C SER A 150 5.04 -21.96 -9.12
N THR A 151 4.89 -20.71 -8.69
CA THR A 151 5.58 -19.53 -9.23
C THR A 151 6.76 -19.06 -8.35
N LEU A 152 7.09 -19.84 -7.32
CA LEU A 152 8.15 -19.52 -6.37
C LEU A 152 9.54 -19.56 -7.03
N HIS A 153 10.35 -18.55 -6.73
CA HIS A 153 11.70 -18.38 -7.27
C HIS A 153 12.64 -17.85 -6.16
N ALA A 154 13.96 -17.93 -6.39
CA ALA A 154 14.98 -17.59 -5.39
C ALA A 154 14.81 -16.18 -4.79
N GLY A 155 14.36 -15.19 -5.56
CA GLY A 155 14.11 -13.82 -5.07
C GLY A 155 12.95 -13.69 -4.07
N ALA A 156 12.09 -14.70 -3.95
CA ALA A 156 10.90 -14.66 -3.10
C ALA A 156 11.05 -15.41 -1.76
N ILE A 157 12.14 -16.17 -1.57
CA ILE A 157 12.30 -17.09 -0.42
C ILE A 157 12.56 -16.37 0.92
N ILE A 158 13.20 -15.20 0.89
CA ILE A 158 13.48 -14.39 2.10
C ILE A 158 12.16 -14.05 2.80
N GLY A 159 11.13 -13.71 2.02
CA GLY A 159 9.82 -13.35 2.53
C GLY A 159 9.01 -14.52 3.11
N LEU A 160 9.53 -15.74 3.02
CA LEU A 160 8.97 -16.98 3.54
C LEU A 160 9.79 -17.54 4.72
N GLY A 161 10.95 -16.94 5.04
CA GLY A 161 11.85 -17.42 6.09
C GLY A 161 12.62 -18.68 5.71
N ILE A 162 12.81 -18.95 4.41
CA ILE A 162 13.49 -20.15 3.90
C ILE A 162 14.89 -19.77 3.39
N THR A 163 15.88 -20.65 3.56
CA THR A 163 17.22 -20.49 2.98
C THR A 163 17.30 -21.01 1.54
N GLU A 164 18.29 -20.54 0.78
CA GLU A 164 18.53 -21.02 -0.59
C GLU A 164 18.75 -22.54 -0.65
N ALA A 165 19.53 -23.09 0.29
CA ALA A 165 19.78 -24.54 0.39
C ALA A 165 18.49 -25.35 0.64
N GLN A 166 17.57 -24.85 1.48
CA GLN A 166 16.27 -25.50 1.71
C GLN A 166 15.40 -25.48 0.46
N PHE A 167 15.42 -24.36 -0.27
CA PHE A 167 14.69 -24.21 -1.51
C PHE A 167 15.24 -25.10 -2.63
N GLU A 168 16.56 -25.19 -2.78
CA GLU A 168 17.21 -26.08 -3.73
C GLU A 168 16.95 -27.56 -3.40
N ALA A 169 17.01 -27.94 -2.13
CA ALA A 169 16.68 -29.29 -1.69
C ALA A 169 15.23 -29.65 -2.07
N TRP A 170 14.28 -28.76 -1.81
CA TRP A 170 12.89 -28.93 -2.22
C TRP A 170 12.73 -29.02 -3.75
N LEU A 171 13.42 -28.18 -4.53
CA LEU A 171 13.40 -28.29 -5.99
C LEU A 171 14.00 -29.61 -6.50
N SER A 172 15.03 -30.13 -5.85
CA SER A 172 15.68 -31.39 -6.24
C SER A 172 14.84 -32.63 -5.96
N CYS A 173 13.91 -32.53 -4.99
CA CYS A 173 12.95 -33.58 -4.64
C CYS A 173 11.63 -33.48 -5.40
N LYS A 174 11.51 -32.52 -6.33
CA LYS A 174 10.32 -32.35 -7.15
C LYS A 174 10.18 -33.56 -8.10
N PRO A 175 9.05 -34.29 -8.06
CA PRO A 175 8.84 -35.46 -8.91
C PRO A 175 8.75 -35.11 -10.40
#